data_AF-A0A2I0T5M0-F1
#
_entry.id   AF-A0A2I0T5M0-F1
#
_cell.length_a   1.000
_cell.length_b   1.000
_cell.length_c   1.000
_cell.angle_alpha   90.00
_cell.angle_beta   90.00
_cell.angle_gamma   90.00
#
_symmetry.space_group_name_H-M   'P 1'
#
loop_
_entity.id
_entity.type
_entity.pdbx_description
1 polymer ?
#
loop_
_entity_poly.entity_id
_entity_poly.type
_entity_poly.pdbx_seq_one_letter_code
_entity_poly.pdbx_strand_id
1 'polypeptide(L)'
;MCLLHEHNMAKMRLLTFMGMAVENKEISFDTMQQELQIGADDVEAFVIDAVKTKMVYCKIDQTQRKVVVSHSTHRTFGKQQWQQLYDTLNTWKQNLNQVKNSLLSLSDT
;
A
#
# COMPACT_ATOMS: atom_id res chain seq x y z
N MET A 1 -4.55 31.08 -12.04
CA MET A 1 -3.62 30.15 -12.74
C MET A 1 -2.73 29.39 -11.77
N CYS A 2 -2.14 30.03 -10.74
CA CYS A 2 -1.26 29.36 -9.76
C CYS A 2 -1.91 28.24 -8.92
N LEU A 3 -3.18 28.41 -8.49
CA LEU A 3 -3.93 27.39 -7.74
C LEU A 3 -4.07 26.05 -8.49
N LEU A 4 -4.06 26.06 -9.82
CA LEU A 4 -4.14 24.83 -10.62
C LEU A 4 -2.82 24.05 -10.63
N HIS A 5 -1.70 24.78 -10.63
CA HIS A 5 -0.37 24.17 -10.66
C HIS A 5 -0.03 23.47 -9.34
N GLU A 6 -0.32 24.11 -8.21
CA GLU A 6 -0.09 23.53 -6.88
C GLU A 6 -0.93 22.27 -6.65
N HIS A 7 -2.21 22.28 -7.05
CA HIS A 7 -3.06 21.09 -7.00
C HIS A 7 -2.55 19.95 -7.88
N ASN A 8 -2.03 20.26 -9.07
CA ASN A 8 -1.46 19.25 -9.95
C ASN A 8 -0.16 18.66 -9.35
N MET A 9 0.69 19.49 -8.74
CA MET A 9 1.90 19.03 -8.06
C MET A 9 1.57 18.13 -6.87
N ALA A 10 0.58 18.49 -6.04
CA ALA A 10 0.13 17.66 -4.93
C ALA A 10 -0.40 16.29 -5.42
N LYS A 11 -1.19 16.27 -6.51
CA LYS A 11 -1.66 15.03 -7.13
C LYS A 11 -0.52 14.17 -7.68
N MET A 12 0.47 14.78 -8.33
CA MET A 12 1.63 14.07 -8.86
C MET A 12 2.44 13.42 -7.74
N ARG A 13 2.71 14.14 -6.64
CA ARG A 13 3.38 13.60 -5.45
C ARG A 13 2.62 12.42 -4.85
N LEU A 14 1.29 12.54 -4.72
CA LEU A 14 0.46 11.45 -4.23
C LEU A 14 0.51 10.21 -5.13
N LEU A 15 0.52 10.39 -6.45
CA LEU A 15 0.68 9.29 -7.41
C LEU A 15 2.04 8.63 -7.32
N THR A 16 3.11 9.39 -7.14
CA THR A 16 4.47 8.87 -6.90
C THR A 16 4.51 8.07 -5.61
N PHE A 17 3.96 8.61 -4.52
CA PHE A 17 3.88 7.90 -3.24
C PHE A 17 3.10 6.58 -3.34
N MET A 18 1.97 6.57 -4.05
CA MET A 18 1.21 5.34 -4.30
C MET A 18 2.03 4.30 -5.08
N GLY A 19 2.81 4.73 -6.08
CA GLY A 19 3.71 3.85 -6.81
C GLY A 19 4.75 3.20 -5.90
N MET A 20 5.42 4.01 -5.07
CA MET A 20 6.38 3.52 -4.09
C MET A 20 5.73 2.54 -3.10
N ALA A 21 4.50 2.83 -2.64
CA ALA A 21 3.76 2.02 -1.68
C ALA A 21 3.23 0.69 -2.24
N VAL A 22 3.16 0.54 -3.57
CA VAL A 22 2.84 -0.73 -4.23
C VAL A 22 4.05 -1.66 -4.24
N GLU A 23 5.25 -1.11 -4.47
CA GLU A 23 6.49 -1.87 -4.59
C GLU A 23 7.14 -2.15 -3.23
N ASN A 24 7.06 -1.19 -2.30
CA ASN A 24 7.77 -1.21 -1.03
C ASN A 24 6.78 -1.17 0.14
N LYS A 25 6.86 -2.19 1.00
CA LYS A 25 6.07 -2.24 2.25
C LYS A 25 6.61 -1.32 3.34
N GLU A 26 7.88 -0.96 3.28
CA GLU A 26 8.50 0.00 4.18
C GLU A 26 9.24 1.04 3.35
N ILE A 27 8.95 2.31 3.58
CA ILE A 27 9.54 3.44 2.86
C ILE A 27 10.16 4.38 3.89
N SER A 28 11.46 4.67 3.76
CA SER A 28 12.13 5.60 4.66
C SER A 28 11.75 7.05 4.38
N PHE A 29 11.86 7.91 5.38
CA PHE A 29 11.61 9.35 5.22
C PHE A 29 12.59 9.99 4.25
N ASP A 30 13.83 9.48 4.16
CA ASP A 30 14.84 10.01 3.25
C ASP A 30 14.48 9.74 1.78
N THR A 31 14.00 8.53 1.49
CA THR A 31 13.46 8.20 0.16
C THR A 31 12.24 9.07 -0.17
N MET A 32 11.34 9.31 0.80
CA MET A 32 10.19 10.21 0.58
C MET A 32 10.61 11.65 0.27
N GLN A 33 11.58 12.20 1.00
CA GLN A 33 12.07 13.56 0.76
C GLN A 33 12.65 13.69 -0.64
N GLN A 34 13.43 12.70 -1.09
CA GLN A 34 14.05 12.69 -2.42
C GLN A 34 13.01 12.55 -3.53
N GLU A 35 12.12 11.55 -3.44
CA GLU A 35 11.15 11.23 -4.50
C GLU A 35 9.99 12.24 -4.58
N LEU A 36 9.56 12.79 -3.45
CA LEU A 36 8.46 13.76 -3.40
C LEU A 36 8.95 15.22 -3.47
N GLN A 37 10.25 15.45 -3.30
CA GLN A 37 10.87 16.77 -3.26
C GLN A 37 10.18 17.69 -2.24
N ILE A 38 10.04 17.20 -1.01
CA ILE A 38 9.45 17.91 0.14
C ILE A 38 10.45 17.99 1.30
N GLY A 39 10.27 18.98 2.17
CA GLY A 39 11.11 19.14 3.36
C GLY A 39 10.92 17.99 4.35
N ALA A 40 11.93 17.76 5.21
CA ALA A 40 11.88 16.73 6.24
C ALA A 40 10.67 16.87 7.17
N ASP A 41 10.31 18.11 7.51
CA ASP A 41 9.21 18.44 8.40
C ASP A 41 7.84 18.26 7.74
N ASP A 42 7.78 18.28 6.41
CA ASP A 42 6.54 18.15 5.64
C ASP A 42 6.18 16.68 5.33
N VAL A 43 7.11 15.74 5.53
CA VAL A 43 6.90 14.32 5.23
C VAL A 43 5.73 13.75 6.04
N GLU A 44 5.69 13.99 7.34
CA GLU A 44 4.60 13.48 8.18
C GLU A 44 3.25 14.07 7.77
N ALA A 45 3.19 15.39 7.56
CA ALA A 45 1.98 16.07 7.13
C ALA A 45 1.47 15.50 5.79
N PHE A 46 2.38 15.28 4.83
CA PHE A 46 2.06 14.68 3.55
C PHE A 46 1.51 13.25 3.71
N VAL A 47 2.14 12.42 4.54
CA VAL A 47 1.69 11.03 4.77
C VAL A 47 0.31 11.01 5.42
N ILE A 48 0.05 11.89 6.38
CA ILE A 48 -1.26 12.04 7.01
C ILE A 48 -2.32 12.42 5.97
N ASP A 49 -2.03 13.38 5.11
CA ASP A 49 -2.96 13.79 4.05
C ASP A 49 -3.17 12.70 3.00
N ALA A 50 -2.12 11.95 2.65
CA ALA A 50 -2.22 10.80 1.76
C ALA A 50 -3.15 9.71 2.35
N VAL A 51 -3.05 9.41 3.65
CA VAL A 51 -3.92 8.45 4.32
C VAL A 51 -5.38 8.93 4.33
N LYS A 52 -5.64 10.23 4.48
CA LYS A 52 -7.01 10.80 4.42
C LYS A 52 -7.69 10.57 3.07
N THR A 53 -6.92 10.45 1.98
CA THR A 53 -7.49 10.17 0.64
C THR A 53 -8.03 8.74 0.50
N LYS A 54 -7.75 7.86 1.47
CA LYS A 54 -8.12 6.42 1.48
C LYS A 54 -7.53 5.60 0.32
N MET A 55 -6.62 6.16 -0.47
CA MET A 55 -5.95 5.41 -1.52
C MET A 55 -4.77 4.58 -1.00
N VAL A 56 -4.19 4.98 0.14
CA VAL A 56 -3.09 4.28 0.82
C VAL A 56 -3.40 4.14 2.30
N TYR A 57 -3.16 2.94 2.84
CA TYR A 57 -3.22 2.64 4.26
C TYR A 57 -1.81 2.36 4.76
N CYS A 58 -1.28 3.24 5.60
CA CYS A 58 0.05 3.09 6.18
C CYS A 58 0.09 3.59 7.63
N LYS A 59 1.18 3.24 8.32
CA LYS A 59 1.51 3.68 9.68
C LYS A 59 2.87 4.36 9.66
N ILE A 60 2.99 5.44 10.43
CA ILE A 60 4.26 6.14 10.61
C ILE A 60 4.99 5.52 11.80
N ASP A 61 6.26 5.15 11.59
CA ASP A 61 7.21 4.83 12.64
C ASP A 61 8.24 5.96 12.70
N GLN A 62 7.96 6.92 13.57
CA GLN A 62 8.76 8.14 13.69
C GLN A 62 10.14 7.86 14.28
N THR A 63 10.25 6.89 15.19
CA THR A 63 11.51 6.50 15.82
C THR A 63 12.50 5.95 14.79
N GLN A 64 12.01 5.13 13.85
CA GLN A 64 12.81 4.56 12.77
C GLN A 64 12.80 5.40 11.50
N ARG A 65 12.14 6.57 11.51
CA ARG A 65 11.98 7.47 10.34
C ARG A 65 11.50 6.73 9.10
N LYS A 66 10.44 5.92 9.25
CA LYS A 66 9.88 5.11 8.15
C LYS A 66 8.35 5.07 8.17
N VAL A 67 7.78 4.77 7.01
CA VAL A 67 6.35 4.54 6.81
C VAL A 67 6.14 3.09 6.43
N VAL A 68 5.34 2.39 7.23
CA VAL A 68 4.98 0.99 7.01
C VAL A 68 3.64 0.94 6.30
N VAL A 69 3.65 0.50 5.05
CA VAL A 69 2.47 0.37 4.20
C VAL A 69 1.76 -0.93 4.54
N SER A 70 0.48 -0.82 4.92
CA SER A 70 -0.40 -1.97 5.13
C SER A 70 -0.98 -2.44 3.80
N HIS A 71 -1.66 -1.54 3.09
CA HIS A 71 -2.26 -1.80 1.79
C HIS A 71 -2.26 -0.51 0.94
N SER A 72 -2.01 -0.64 -0.35
CA SER A 72 -2.04 0.47 -1.31
C SER A 72 -2.96 0.10 -2.47
N THR A 73 -3.71 1.08 -2.97
CA THR A 73 -4.52 0.89 -4.18
C THR A 73 -3.60 0.93 -5.40
N HIS A 74 -3.65 -0.11 -6.23
CA HIS A 74 -2.89 -0.12 -7.48
C HIS A 74 -3.40 0.98 -8.41
N ARG A 75 -2.46 1.78 -8.95
CA ARG A 75 -2.77 2.85 -9.93
C ARG A 75 -3.43 2.31 -11.20
N THR A 76 -3.11 1.07 -11.58
CA THR A 76 -3.70 0.36 -12.71
C THR A 76 -4.07 -1.06 -12.30
N PHE A 77 -5.25 -1.52 -12.71
CA PHE A 77 -5.72 -2.87 -12.48
C PHE A 77 -5.89 -3.58 -13.82
N GLY A 78 -4.95 -4.46 -14.14
CA GLY A 78 -4.88 -5.16 -15.42
C GLY A 78 -4.88 -6.68 -15.26
N LYS A 79 -4.52 -7.37 -16.36
CA LYS A 79 -4.52 -8.84 -16.43
C LYS A 79 -3.61 -9.49 -15.38
N GLN A 80 -2.46 -8.87 -15.09
CA GLN A 80 -1.52 -9.39 -14.09
C GLN A 80 -2.12 -9.36 -12.67
N GLN A 81 -2.80 -8.27 -12.32
CA GLN A 81 -3.46 -8.13 -11.02
C GLN A 81 -4.63 -9.12 -10.89
N TRP A 82 -5.38 -9.35 -11.98
CA TRP A 82 -6.39 -10.41 -12.03
C TRP A 82 -5.81 -11.81 -11.82
N GLN A 83 -4.66 -12.10 -12.44
CA GLN A 83 -3.99 -13.40 -12.25
C GLN A 83 -3.54 -13.58 -10.81
N GLN A 84 -2.88 -12.58 -10.21
CA GLN A 84 -2.46 -12.62 -8.81
C GLN A 84 -3.65 -12.84 -7.85
N LEU A 85 -4.78 -12.19 -8.12
CA LEU A 85 -6.01 -12.38 -7.34
C LEU A 85 -6.54 -13.81 -7.49
N TYR A 86 -6.59 -14.33 -8.71
CA TYR A 86 -7.03 -15.70 -8.99
C TYR A 86 -6.15 -16.72 -8.24
N ASP A 87 -4.83 -16.56 -8.31
CA ASP A 87 -3.88 -17.45 -7.65
C ASP A 87 -4.07 -17.41 -6.12
N THR A 88 -4.19 -16.21 -5.55
CA THR A 88 -4.42 -16.01 -4.11
C THR A 88 -5.72 -16.68 -3.65
N LEU A 89 -6.82 -16.50 -4.39
CA LEU A 89 -8.10 -17.13 -4.09
C LEU A 89 -8.04 -18.65 -4.19
N ASN A 90 -7.31 -19.18 -5.18
CA ASN A 90 -7.17 -20.61 -5.35
C ASN A 90 -6.33 -21.23 -4.22
N THR A 91 -5.26 -20.55 -3.78
CA THR A 91 -4.50 -20.94 -2.59
C THR A 91 -5.39 -20.94 -1.34
N TRP A 92 -6.20 -19.90 -1.13
CA TRP A 92 -7.13 -19.87 0.01
C TRP A 92 -8.14 -21.01 -0.04
N LYS A 93 -8.70 -21.30 -1.22
CA LYS A 93 -9.61 -22.44 -1.42
C LYS A 93 -8.94 -23.77 -1.07
N GLN A 94 -7.71 -23.98 -1.52
CA GLN A 94 -6.94 -25.19 -1.22
C GLN A 94 -6.68 -25.32 0.29
N ASN A 95 -6.21 -24.25 0.94
CA ASN A 95 -5.94 -24.22 2.38
C ASN A 95 -7.21 -24.51 3.20
N LEU A 96 -8.35 -23.91 2.85
CA LEU A 96 -9.61 -24.15 3.55
C LEU A 96 -10.10 -25.59 3.37
N ASN A 97 -9.97 -26.16 2.17
CA ASN A 97 -10.32 -27.56 1.93
C ASN A 97 -9.40 -28.52 2.71
N GLN A 98 -8.10 -28.21 2.80
CA GLN A 98 -7.17 -29.00 3.59
C GLN A 98 -7.55 -28.98 5.08
N VAL A 99 -7.79 -27.79 5.64
CA VAL A 99 -8.21 -27.65 7.05
C VAL A 99 -9.54 -28.38 7.29
N LYS A 100 -10.52 -28.23 6.39
CA LYS A 100 -11.81 -28.94 6.48
C LYS A 100 -11.62 -30.45 6.51
N ASN A 101 -10.80 -30.99 5.60
CA ASN A 101 -10.56 -32.43 5.51
C ASN A 101 -9.83 -32.96 6.74
N SER A 102 -8.84 -32.22 7.26
CA SER A 102 -8.16 -32.56 8.51
C SER A 102 -9.11 -32.58 9.71
N LEU A 103 -10.02 -31.61 9.80
CA LEU A 103 -11.03 -31.60 10.87
C LEU A 103 -12.01 -32.78 10.76
N LEU A 104 -12.46 -33.11 9.55
CA LEU A 104 -13.34 -34.27 9.32
C LEU A 104 -12.66 -35.59 9.69
N SER A 105 -11.38 -35.78 9.32
CA SER A 105 -10.64 -36.99 9.70
C SER A 105 -10.43 -37.14 11.21
N LEU A 106 -10.44 -36.04 11.96
CA LEU A 106 -10.32 -36.04 13.42
C LEU A 106 -11.66 -36.28 14.12
N SER A 107 -12.79 -35.95 13.48
CA SER A 107 -14.13 -36.21 14.05
C SER A 107 -14.64 -37.64 13.81
N ASP A 108 -14.09 -38.34 12.81
CA ASP A 108 -14.41 -39.74 12.51
C ASP A 108 -13.57 -40.75 13.35
N THR A 109 -12.69 -40.25 14.24
CA THR A 109 -11.97 -41.05 15.27
C THR A 109 -12.56 -40.79 16.64
#